data_AF-A0A8B8FH56-F1
#
_entry.id   AF-A0A8B8FH56-F1
#
_cell.length_a   1.000
_cell.length_b   1.000
_cell.length_c   1.000
_cell.angle_alpha   90.00
_cell.angle_beta   90.00
_cell.angle_gamma   90.00
#
_symmetry.space_group_name_H-M   'P 1'
#
loop_
_entity.id
_entity.type
_entity.pdbx_description
1 polymer ?
#
loop_
_entity_poly.entity_id
_entity_poly.type
_entity_poly.pdbx_seq_one_letter_code
_entity_poly.pdbx_strand_id
1 'polypeptide(L)' 'MNFKSTVAVFLLVVVLMFATDSINGFRKPPFNGSIFGKRTISYPEYENPGKTIYTMCEIASDACQTWFPVNVEKK' A
#
# COMPACT_ATOMS: atom_id res chain seq x y z
N MET A 1 -33.51 3.34 -21.05
CA MET A 1 -32.97 2.50 -19.96
C MET A 1 -33.92 2.56 -18.79
N ASN A 2 -34.49 1.43 -18.36
CA ASN A 2 -35.45 1.39 -17.25
C ASN A 2 -34.74 1.73 -15.93
N PHE A 3 -35.30 2.60 -15.10
CA PHE A 3 -34.70 3.04 -13.83
C PHE A 3 -34.23 1.86 -12.95
N LYS A 4 -35.05 0.80 -12.89
CA LYS A 4 -34.71 -0.46 -12.20
C LYS A 4 -33.46 -1.15 -12.76
N SER A 5 -33.30 -1.13 -14.08
CA SER A 5 -32.14 -1.69 -14.77
C SER A 5 -30.88 -0.85 -14.51
N THR A 6 -31.00 0.49 -14.50
CA THR A 6 -29.88 1.37 -14.15
C THR A 6 -29.42 1.16 -12.71
N VAL A 7 -30.35 1.04 -11.75
CA VAL A 7 -30.03 0.75 -10.35
C VAL A 7 -29.39 -0.62 -10.19
N ALA A 8 -29.90 -1.65 -10.88
CA ALA A 8 -29.33 -2.99 -10.83
C ALA A 8 -27.89 -3.03 -11.37
N VAL A 9 -27.62 -2.35 -12.49
CA VAL A 9 -26.27 -2.26 -13.07
C VAL A 9 -25.32 -1.50 -12.14
N PHE A 10 -25.78 -0.38 -11.54
CA PHE A 10 -24.98 0.38 -10.58
C PHE A 10 -24.58 -0.45 -9.36
N LEU A 11 -25.54 -1.16 -8.75
CA LEU A 11 -25.26 -2.03 -7.60
C LEU A 11 -24.29 -3.16 -7.96
N LEU A 12 -24.42 -3.75 -9.14
CA LEU A 12 -23.55 -4.81 -9.60
C LEU A 12 -22.10 -4.32 -9.77
N VAL A 13 -21.90 -3.12 -10.31
CA VAL A 13 -20.57 -2.50 -10.43
C VAL A 13 -19.94 -2.26 -9.05
N VAL A 14 -20.71 -1.77 -8.09
CA VAL A 14 -20.23 -1.54 -6.71
C VAL A 14 -19.78 -2.84 -6.07
N VAL A 15 -20.56 -3.93 -6.19
CA VAL A 15 -20.18 -5.24 -5.64
C VAL A 15 -18.90 -5.78 -6.28
N LEU A 16 -18.75 -5.64 -7.60
CA LEU A 16 -17.54 -6.08 -8.30
C LEU A 16 -16.28 -5.33 -7.86
N MET A 17 -16.39 -4.02 -7.59
CA MET A 17 -15.26 -3.22 -7.09
C MET A 17 -14.75 -3.71 -5.73
N PHE A 18 -15.64 -4.12 -4.83
CA PHE A 18 -15.24 -4.68 -3.52
C PHE A 18 -14.78 -6.14 -3.59
N ALA A 19 -15.15 -6.88 -4.65
CA ALA A 19 -14.75 -8.27 -4.82
C ALA A 19 -13.28 -8.42 -5.25
N THR A 20 -12.69 -7.40 -5.86
CA THR A 20 -11.32 -7.45 -6.43
C THR A 20 -10.19 -7.30 -5.41
N ASP A 21 -10.47 -6.88 -4.17
CA ASP A 21 -9.43 -6.67 -3.13
C ASP A 21 -8.85 -7.96 -2.52
N SER A 22 -9.32 -9.14 -2.95
CA SER A 22 -8.88 -10.43 -2.40
C SER A 22 -7.71 -11.10 -3.14
N ILE A 23 -7.14 -10.46 -4.18
CA ILE A 23 -6.05 -11.03 -5.00
C ILE A 23 -4.69 -10.40 -4.69
N ASN A 24 -4.51 -9.81 -3.50
CA ASN A 24 -3.15 -9.63 -3.01
C ASN A 24 -2.73 -10.94 -2.37
N GLY A 25 -2.22 -11.83 -3.22
CA GLY A 25 -1.38 -12.95 -2.85
C GLY A 25 -0.21 -12.42 -2.03
N PHE A 26 -0.48 -12.21 -0.75
CA PHE A 26 0.49 -12.00 0.31
C PHE A 26 1.20 -13.35 0.45
N ARG A 27 2.03 -13.68 -0.54
CA ARG A 27 3.14 -14.61 -0.41
C ARG A 27 3.93 -14.00 0.72
N LYS A 28 3.61 -14.38 1.96
CA LYS A 28 4.39 -14.04 3.14
C LYS A 28 5.83 -14.30 2.70
N PRO A 29 6.67 -13.25 2.54
CA PRO A 29 8.05 -13.48 2.19
C PRO A 29 8.56 -14.48 3.23
N PRO A 30 9.34 -15.51 2.83
CA PRO A 30 9.71 -16.57 3.75
C PRO A 30 10.47 -15.98 4.93
N PHE A 31 9.77 -15.68 6.02
CA PHE A 31 10.31 -15.27 7.32
C PHE A 31 10.99 -16.46 8.01
N ASN A 32 11.47 -17.43 7.22
CA ASN A 32 12.16 -18.60 7.72
C ASN A 32 13.62 -18.21 8.01
N GLY A 33 13.81 -17.24 8.91
CA GLY A 33 15.04 -16.87 9.63
C GLY A 33 16.34 -16.64 8.86
N SER A 34 16.42 -16.93 7.56
CA SER A 34 17.68 -17.07 6.83
C SER A 34 18.13 -15.77 6.16
N ILE A 35 17.20 -14.82 5.94
CA ILE A 35 17.54 -13.47 5.45
C ILE A 35 18.19 -12.62 6.55
N PHE A 36 17.86 -12.88 7.82
CA PHE A 36 18.51 -12.22 8.95
C PHE A 36 19.62 -13.14 9.48
N GLY A 37 20.66 -13.32 8.68
CA GLY A 37 21.88 -14.02 9.09
C GLY A 37 22.28 -13.58 10.49
N LYS A 38 22.44 -14.56 11.39
CA LYS A 38 22.88 -14.48 12.80
C LYS A 38 23.36 -13.09 13.20
N ARG A 39 22.44 -12.19 13.56
CA ARG A 39 22.81 -10.96 14.25
C ARG A 39 23.14 -11.38 15.67
N THR A 40 24.41 -11.67 15.89
CA THR A 40 25.01 -11.70 17.22
C THR A 40 24.49 -10.48 17.96
N ILE A 41 23.83 -10.74 19.08
CA ILE A 41 23.19 -9.76 19.93
C ILE A 41 24.24 -8.71 20.31
N SER A 42 24.11 -7.52 19.75
CA SER A 42 24.42 -6.29 20.44
C SER A 42 23.18 -5.44 20.29
N TYR A 43 22.45 -5.33 21.40
CA TYR A 43 21.37 -4.41 21.75
C TYR A 43 20.73 -3.61 20.61
N PRO A 44 19.39 -3.62 20.46
CA PRO A 44 18.76 -2.75 19.48
C PRO A 44 19.03 -1.32 19.91
N GLU A 45 19.94 -0.69 19.18
CA GLU A 45 19.93 0.73 18.88
C GLU A 45 18.51 1.05 18.39
N TYR A 46 17.62 1.30 19.35
CA TYR A 46 16.36 2.00 19.20
C TYR A 46 16.71 3.46 18.89
N GLU A 47 17.45 3.64 17.79
CA GLU A 47 18.11 4.88 17.39
C GLU A 47 17.05 5.81 16.83
N ASN A 48 16.47 6.56 17.76
CA ASN A 48 15.71 7.78 17.56
C ASN A 48 14.38 7.59 16.78
N PRO A 49 13.22 7.57 17.46
CA PRO A 49 11.92 7.51 16.79
C PRO A 49 11.74 8.62 15.74
N GLY A 50 12.42 9.76 15.87
CA GLY A 50 12.44 10.81 14.85
C GLY A 50 13.01 10.34 13.50
N LYS A 51 14.05 9.50 13.49
CA LYS A 51 14.61 8.91 12.26
C LYS A 51 13.64 7.91 11.64
N THR A 52 12.99 7.06 12.45
CA THR A 52 11.98 6.11 11.94
C THR A 52 10.79 6.84 11.34
N ILE A 53 10.23 7.85 12.01
CA ILE A 53 9.10 8.64 11.48
C ILE A 53 9.50 9.41 10.21
N TYR A 54 10.73 9.94 10.16
CA TYR A 54 11.25 10.60 8.96
C TYR A 54 11.31 9.64 7.76
N THR A 55 11.86 8.43 7.95
CA THR A 55 11.88 7.43 6.87
C THR A 55 10.48 7.04 6.39
N MET A 56 9.50 6.97 7.30
CA MET A 56 8.11 6.67 6.93
C MET A 56 7.46 7.82 6.14
N CYS A 57 7.76 9.07 6.49
CA CYS A 57 7.31 10.25 5.76
C CYS A 57 7.86 10.27 4.33
N GLU A 58 9.15 9.96 4.17
CA GLU A 58 9.82 9.90 2.88
C GLU A 58 9.18 8.86 1.96
N ILE A 59 8.92 7.65 2.47
CA ILE A 59 8.24 6.58 1.73
C ILE A 59 6.81 7.01 1.33
N ALA A 60 6.06 7.63 2.25
CA ALA A 60 4.71 8.10 1.94
C ALA A 60 4.72 9.19 0.85
N SER A 61 5.72 10.07 0.88
CA SER A 61 5.86 11.14 -0.12
C SER A 61 6.18 10.59 -1.52
N ASP A 62 7.08 9.61 -1.62
CA ASP A 62 7.47 8.98 -2.89
C ASP A 62 6.30 8.19 -3.51
N ALA A 63 5.55 7.46 -2.67
CA ALA A 63 4.33 6.77 -3.09
C ALA A 63 3.27 7.76 -3.59
N CYS A 64 3.08 8.89 -2.89
CA CYS A 64 2.14 9.92 -3.33
C CYS A 64 2.53 10.53 -4.67
N GLN A 65 3.81 10.81 -4.91
CA GLN A 65 4.29 11.32 -6.21
C GLN A 65 4.09 10.32 -7.34
N THR A 66 4.27 9.04 -7.05
CA THR A 66 4.05 7.95 -8.02
C THR A 66 2.56 7.79 -8.37
N TRP A 67 1.67 7.92 -7.38
CA TRP A 67 0.21 7.81 -7.58
C TRP A 67 -0.42 9.08 -8.15
N PHE A 68 0.14 10.24 -7.81
CA PHE A 68 -0.32 11.55 -8.27
C PHE A 68 0.84 12.26 -8.97
N PRO A 69 1.20 11.83 -10.19
CA PRO A 69 2.21 12.53 -10.97
C PRO A 69 1.75 13.97 -11.15
N VAL A 70 2.55 14.92 -10.66
CA VAL A 70 2.30 16.35 -10.80
C VAL A 70 2.53 16.72 -12.26
N ASN A 71 1.56 16.39 -13.11
CA ASN A 71 1.44 16.99 -14.42
C ASN A 71 1.08 18.45 -14.16
N VAL A 72 2.11 19.29 -14.06
CA VAL A 72 1.96 20.74 -14.11
C VAL A 72 1.34 21.06 -15.46
N GLU A 73 0.02 21.10 -15.50
CA GLU A 73 -0.74 21.73 -16.57
C GLU A 73 -0.36 23.21 -16.51
N LYS A 74 0.63 23.57 -17.34
CA LYS A 74 1.03 24.95 -17.58
C LYS A 74 -0.18 25.66 -18.16
N LYS A 75 -0.88 26.43 -17.34
CA LYS A 75 -1.80 27.47 -17.80
C LYS A 75 -1.08 28.80 -17.83
#